data_AF-A0A2N2L1M5-F1
#
_entry.id   AF-A0A2N2L1M5-F1
#
_cell.length_a   1.000
_cell.length_b   1.000
_cell.length_c   1.000
_cell.angle_alpha   90.00
_cell.angle_beta   90.00
_cell.angle_gamma   90.00
#
_symmetry.space_group_name_H-M   'P 1'
#
loop_
_entity.id
_entity.type
_entity.pdbx_description
1 polymer ?
#
loop_
_entity_poly.entity_id
_entity_poly.type
_entity_poly.pdbx_seq_one_letter_code
_entity_poly.pdbx_strand_id
1 'polypeptide(L)'
;MRAQSIPAAAASIIFGVVPLTLAGIVFTQVQFSFHSSNTINLLLGILLKIIVFSVFAPFLLVAFAHIGKREDYQISLKDYSLAMKQYPKYLLLGIVTGFYYAFIYLICFGMPSFGSDPILRLVWLVLVNYWMAIILPVPALMEIKQIGVFRAIRLSYRHFHDLRWNLYLMALLIGILASIATALLLVGLLYIVPFFWFAVRDYTRKLIDFELLEYHR
;
A
#
# COMPACT_ATOMS: atom_id res chain seq x y z
N MET A 1 -14.36 -14.39 -11.04
CA MET A 1 -14.87 -13.25 -10.23
C MET A 1 -16.27 -12.92 -10.67
N ARG A 2 -17.19 -12.64 -9.73
CA ARG A 2 -18.57 -12.29 -10.07
C ARG A 2 -18.69 -10.78 -10.34
N ALA A 3 -19.58 -10.40 -11.25
CA ALA A 3 -19.79 -9.01 -11.69
C ALA A 3 -20.10 -8.02 -10.55
N GLN A 4 -20.55 -8.52 -9.39
CA GLN A 4 -20.92 -7.70 -8.24
C GLN A 4 -19.76 -6.94 -7.59
N SER A 5 -18.51 -7.40 -7.74
CA SER A 5 -17.33 -6.72 -7.18
C SER A 5 -16.81 -5.57 -8.06
N ILE A 6 -17.29 -5.49 -9.32
CA ILE A 6 -16.84 -4.49 -10.31
C ILE A 6 -17.17 -3.05 -9.86
N PRO A 7 -18.37 -2.74 -9.34
CA PRO A 7 -18.69 -1.38 -8.90
C PRO A 7 -17.82 -0.89 -7.73
N ALA A 8 -17.51 -1.77 -6.77
CA ALA A 8 -16.61 -1.43 -5.67
C ALA A 8 -15.17 -1.22 -6.17
N ALA A 9 -14.71 -2.05 -7.11
CA ALA A 9 -13.43 -1.88 -7.79
C ALA A 9 -13.35 -0.54 -8.52
N ALA A 10 -14.39 -0.19 -9.28
CA ALA A 10 -14.48 1.07 -10.00
C ALA A 10 -14.38 2.27 -9.04
N ALA A 11 -15.07 2.25 -7.90
CA ALA A 11 -14.95 3.30 -6.89
C ALA A 11 -13.51 3.42 -6.36
N SER A 12 -12.86 2.31 -6.00
CA SER A 12 -11.46 2.31 -5.59
C SER A 12 -10.49 2.80 -6.67
N ILE A 13 -10.77 2.51 -7.95
CA ILE A 13 -9.93 2.97 -9.06
C ILE A 13 -10.07 4.47 -9.25
N ILE A 14 -11.31 4.99 -9.28
CA ILE A 14 -11.60 6.40 -9.50
C ILE A 14 -11.06 7.27 -8.35
N PHE A 15 -11.25 6.85 -7.10
CA PHE A 15 -10.84 7.65 -5.93
C PHE A 15 -9.44 7.31 -5.42
N GLY A 16 -8.87 6.15 -5.79
CA GLY A 16 -7.56 5.69 -5.33
C GLY A 16 -6.52 5.65 -6.44
N VAL A 17 -6.65 4.70 -7.37
CA VAL A 17 -5.63 4.45 -8.41
C VAL A 17 -5.40 5.67 -9.30
N VAL A 18 -6.47 6.30 -9.80
CA VAL A 18 -6.36 7.44 -10.74
C VAL A 18 -5.68 8.64 -10.08
N PRO A 19 -6.09 9.12 -8.90
CA PRO A 19 -5.39 10.21 -8.22
C PRO A 19 -3.93 9.90 -7.89
N LEU A 20 -3.64 8.66 -7.47
CA LEU A 20 -2.26 8.24 -7.15
C LEU A 20 -1.36 8.19 -8.38
N THR A 21 -1.86 7.68 -9.50
CA THR A 21 -1.10 7.61 -10.75
C THR A 21 -0.85 9.00 -11.33
N LEU A 22 -1.87 9.86 -11.36
CA LEU A 22 -1.73 11.27 -11.76
C LEU A 22 -0.74 12.02 -10.86
N ALA A 23 -0.86 11.86 -9.54
CA ALA A 23 0.09 12.45 -8.60
C ALA A 23 1.52 11.95 -8.83
N GLY A 24 1.71 10.65 -9.11
CA GLY A 24 3.01 10.08 -9.45
C GLY A 24 3.62 10.73 -10.69
N ILE A 25 2.84 10.89 -11.77
CA ILE A 25 3.29 11.55 -13.00
C ILE A 25 3.64 13.01 -12.75
N VAL A 26 2.80 13.73 -12.01
CA VAL A 26 3.07 15.13 -11.65
C VAL A 26 4.34 15.22 -10.82
N PHE A 27 4.53 14.35 -9.82
CA PHE A 27 5.74 14.39 -9.00
C PHE A 27 7.01 14.04 -9.75
N THR A 28 6.99 13.14 -10.72
CA THR A 28 8.17 12.86 -11.54
C THR A 28 8.50 14.07 -12.42
N GLN A 29 7.52 14.62 -13.13
CA GLN A 29 7.71 15.82 -13.96
C GLN A 29 8.18 17.03 -13.15
N VAL A 30 7.56 17.25 -11.99
CA VAL A 30 7.92 18.32 -11.06
C VAL A 30 9.30 18.07 -10.44
N GLN A 31 9.67 16.84 -10.06
CA GLN A 31 11.02 16.55 -9.54
C GLN A 31 12.13 16.78 -10.57
N PHE A 32 11.88 16.57 -11.86
CA PHE A 32 12.82 16.96 -12.91
C PHE A 32 13.02 18.48 -12.95
N SER A 33 11.97 19.26 -12.68
CA SER A 33 12.03 20.73 -12.61
C SER A 33 12.56 21.28 -11.28
N PHE A 34 12.38 20.53 -10.18
CA PHE A 34 12.77 20.88 -8.82
C PHE A 34 13.98 20.05 -8.33
N HIS A 35 15.00 19.84 -9.17
CA HIS A 35 16.37 19.58 -8.72
C HIS A 35 16.96 20.81 -7.99
N SER A 36 16.14 21.38 -7.11
CA SER A 36 16.28 22.64 -6.44
C SER A 36 17.27 22.45 -5.31
N SER A 37 18.37 23.19 -5.41
CA SER A 37 19.42 23.41 -4.43
C SER A 37 18.94 23.78 -3.00
N ASN A 38 17.65 23.97 -2.76
CA ASN A 38 17.08 24.38 -1.48
C ASN A 38 16.41 23.24 -0.69
N THR A 39 16.87 23.04 0.55
CA THR A 39 16.35 22.07 1.54
C THR A 39 14.84 22.23 1.79
N ILE A 40 14.33 23.46 1.81
CA ILE A 40 12.90 23.72 2.09
C ILE A 40 12.00 23.10 1.01
N ASN A 41 12.38 23.24 -0.25
CA ASN A 41 11.62 22.69 -1.38
C ASN A 41 11.62 21.15 -1.36
N LEU A 42 12.75 20.55 -0.97
CA LEU A 42 12.85 19.10 -0.79
C LEU A 42 11.87 18.60 0.29
N LEU A 43 11.89 19.24 1.47
CA LEU A 43 11.02 18.87 2.59
C LEU A 43 9.54 19.05 2.25
N LEU A 44 9.18 20.17 1.60
CA LEU A 44 7.81 20.40 1.12
C LEU A 44 7.39 19.35 0.09
N GLY A 45 8.27 18.97 -0.84
CA GLY A 45 7.99 17.92 -1.81
C GLY A 45 7.77 16.56 -1.16
N ILE A 46 8.58 16.19 -0.16
CA ILE A 46 8.40 14.95 0.61
C ILE A 46 7.08 14.99 1.38
N LEU A 47 6.79 16.09 2.09
CA LEU A 47 5.57 16.25 2.88
C LEU A 47 4.31 16.18 2.00
N LEU A 48 4.34 16.81 0.83
CA LEU A 48 3.23 16.77 -0.10
C LEU A 48 3.01 15.35 -0.66
N LYS A 49 4.09 14.60 -0.95
CA LYS A 49 3.97 13.17 -1.28
C LYS A 49 3.30 12.39 -0.14
N ILE A 50 3.74 12.57 1.10
CA ILE A 50 3.14 11.88 2.26
C ILE A 50 1.64 12.15 2.31
N ILE A 51 1.20 13.41 2.22
CA ILE A 51 -0.21 13.79 2.29
C ILE A 51 -0.99 13.12 1.16
N VAL A 52 -0.53 13.27 -0.08
CA VAL A 52 -1.23 12.75 -1.25
C VAL A 52 -1.36 11.23 -1.19
N PHE A 53 -0.27 10.51 -0.92
CA PHE A 53 -0.32 9.06 -0.75
C PHE A 53 -1.20 8.64 0.43
N SER A 54 -1.15 9.35 1.56
CA SER A 54 -1.95 9.03 2.74
C SER A 54 -3.44 9.28 2.58
N VAL A 55 -3.83 10.23 1.72
CA VAL A 55 -5.24 10.52 1.43
C VAL A 55 -5.79 9.55 0.38
N PHE A 56 -5.05 9.24 -0.68
CA PHE A 56 -5.62 8.44 -1.77
C PHE A 56 -5.42 6.92 -1.61
N ALA A 57 -4.34 6.45 -0.99
CA ALA A 57 -4.12 5.01 -0.76
C ALA A 57 -5.23 4.32 0.06
N PRO A 58 -5.81 4.94 1.10
CA PRO A 58 -6.93 4.36 1.85
C PRO A 58 -8.12 3.93 0.98
N PHE A 59 -8.44 4.63 -0.12
CA PHE A 59 -9.54 4.22 -1.00
C PHE A 59 -9.34 2.83 -1.63
N LEU A 60 -8.10 2.38 -1.77
CA LEU A 60 -7.77 1.02 -2.20
C LEU A 60 -7.86 0.02 -1.04
N LEU A 61 -7.54 0.44 0.18
CA LEU A 61 -7.43 -0.44 1.33
C LEU A 61 -8.75 -0.62 2.10
N VAL A 62 -9.66 0.34 2.01
CA VAL A 62 -10.94 0.32 2.72
C VAL A 62 -11.77 -0.94 2.41
N ALA A 63 -11.63 -1.52 1.22
CA ALA A 63 -12.30 -2.77 0.86
C ALA A 63 -12.00 -3.94 1.83
N PHE A 64 -10.81 -3.96 2.44
CA PHE A 64 -10.43 -4.98 3.43
C PHE A 64 -11.34 -4.98 4.67
N ALA A 65 -11.93 -3.83 5.04
CA ALA A 65 -12.87 -3.70 6.16
C ALA A 65 -14.06 -4.68 6.07
N HIS A 66 -14.50 -4.95 4.85
CA HIS A 66 -15.61 -5.84 4.56
C HIS A 66 -15.14 -7.23 4.18
N ILE A 67 -14.16 -7.30 3.28
CA ILE A 67 -13.60 -8.54 2.72
C ILE A 67 -12.94 -9.40 3.82
N GLY A 68 -12.34 -8.78 4.84
CA GLY A 68 -11.72 -9.47 5.97
C GLY A 68 -12.71 -10.20 6.90
N LYS A 69 -14.00 -9.82 6.92
CA LYS A 69 -15.02 -10.39 7.81
C LYS A 69 -15.83 -11.51 7.19
N ARG A 70 -15.81 -11.64 5.87
CA ARG A 70 -16.57 -12.65 5.13
C ARG A 70 -15.66 -13.59 4.37
N GLU A 71 -16.18 -14.78 4.07
CA GLU A 71 -15.51 -15.77 3.23
C GLU A 71 -15.95 -15.71 1.76
N ASP A 72 -17.00 -14.95 1.48
CA ASP A 72 -17.44 -14.72 0.11
C ASP A 72 -16.41 -13.87 -0.66
N TYR A 73 -16.38 -14.12 -1.98
CA TYR A 73 -15.54 -13.40 -2.94
C TYR A 73 -16.34 -12.26 -3.61
N GLN A 74 -17.14 -11.55 -2.80
CA GLN A 74 -18.09 -10.55 -3.28
C GLN A 74 -18.02 -9.30 -2.40
N ILE A 75 -18.08 -8.14 -3.05
CA ILE A 75 -18.20 -6.86 -2.37
C ILE A 75 -19.13 -5.97 -3.18
N SER A 76 -20.28 -5.60 -2.63
CA SER A 76 -21.19 -4.68 -3.32
C SER A 76 -20.73 -3.23 -3.14
N LEU A 77 -21.25 -2.32 -3.99
CA LEU A 77 -21.01 -0.87 -3.82
C LEU A 77 -21.50 -0.36 -2.46
N LYS A 78 -22.60 -0.94 -1.95
CA LYS A 78 -23.15 -0.59 -0.62
C LYS A 78 -22.21 -1.01 0.49
N ASP A 79 -21.60 -2.19 0.37
CA ASP A 79 -20.62 -2.67 1.35
C ASP A 79 -19.36 -1.81 1.34
N TYR A 80 -18.92 -1.38 0.15
CA TYR A 80 -17.78 -0.47 -0.01
C TYR A 80 -18.06 0.92 0.59
N SER A 81 -19.24 1.49 0.37
CA SER A 81 -19.60 2.78 0.98
C SER A 81 -19.75 2.70 2.50
N LEU A 82 -20.24 1.57 3.03
CA LEU A 82 -20.23 1.32 4.48
C LEU A 82 -18.81 1.16 5.03
N ALA A 83 -17.92 0.51 4.27
CA ALA A 83 -16.51 0.35 4.63
C ALA A 83 -15.79 1.71 4.76
N MET A 84 -16.21 2.74 4.03
CA MET A 84 -15.65 4.11 4.15
C MET A 84 -15.74 4.70 5.56
N LYS A 85 -16.64 4.21 6.42
CA LYS A 85 -16.65 4.59 7.84
C LYS A 85 -15.33 4.26 8.55
N GLN A 86 -14.59 3.26 8.07
CA GLN A 86 -13.28 2.88 8.59
C GLN A 86 -12.11 3.61 7.91
N TYR A 87 -12.37 4.52 6.98
CA TYR A 87 -11.35 5.29 6.27
C TYR A 87 -10.30 5.92 7.19
N PRO A 88 -10.63 6.53 8.36
CA PRO A 88 -9.63 7.11 9.26
C PRO A 88 -8.56 6.09 9.73
N LYS A 89 -8.95 4.82 9.90
CA LYS A 89 -8.05 3.74 10.29
C LYS A 89 -6.99 3.48 9.22
N TYR A 90 -7.39 3.49 7.95
CA TYR A 90 -6.50 3.30 6.80
C TYR A 90 -5.69 4.55 6.46
N LEU A 91 -6.25 5.75 6.72
CA LEU A 91 -5.51 7.00 6.64
C LEU A 91 -4.33 7.01 7.61
N LEU A 92 -4.51 6.52 8.84
CA LEU A 92 -3.41 6.39 9.80
C LEU A 92 -2.33 5.43 9.29
N LEU A 93 -2.71 4.32 8.64
CA LEU A 93 -1.76 3.42 7.98
C LEU A 93 -0.98 4.11 6.85
N GLY A 94 -1.67 4.93 6.05
CA GLY A 94 -1.06 5.77 5.02
C GLY A 94 -0.04 6.74 5.60
N ILE A 95 -0.41 7.46 6.67
CA ILE A 95 0.48 8.41 7.36
C ILE A 95 1.74 7.72 7.89
N VAL A 96 1.59 6.60 8.59
CA VAL A 96 2.74 5.84 9.13
C VAL A 96 3.68 5.39 8.00
N THR A 97 3.10 4.91 6.89
CA THR A 97 3.87 4.50 5.70
C THR A 97 4.58 5.69 5.05
N GLY A 98 3.93 6.84 4.96
CA GLY A 98 4.51 8.06 4.41
C GLY A 98 5.66 8.59 5.27
N PHE A 99 5.53 8.59 6.59
CA PHE A 99 6.62 8.98 7.49
C PHE A 99 7.81 8.03 7.39
N TYR A 100 7.57 6.72 7.30
CA TYR A 100 8.63 5.75 7.09
C TYR A 100 9.39 6.01 5.77
N TYR A 101 8.66 6.27 4.68
CA TYR A 101 9.25 6.65 3.40
C TYR A 101 10.13 7.90 3.52
N ALA A 102 9.62 8.95 4.17
CA ALA A 102 10.35 10.19 4.37
C ALA A 102 11.62 10.00 5.19
N PHE A 103 11.54 9.21 6.26
CA PHE A 103 12.67 8.90 7.13
C PHE A 103 13.81 8.21 6.37
N ILE A 104 13.50 7.17 5.58
CA ILE A 104 14.53 6.48 4.79
C ILE A 104 15.05 7.36 3.67
N TYR A 105 14.17 8.13 3.02
CA TYR A 105 14.61 9.05 1.98
C TYR A 105 15.65 10.04 2.54
N LEU A 106 15.41 10.61 3.73
CA LEU A 106 16.36 11.52 4.38
C LEU A 106 17.66 10.81 4.80
N ILE A 107 17.60 9.55 5.25
CA ILE A 107 18.80 8.78 5.61
C ILE A 107 19.65 8.45 4.38
N CYS A 108 19.03 7.99 3.30
CA CYS A 108 19.76 7.52 2.13
C CYS A 108 20.23 8.66 1.22
N PHE A 109 19.47 9.75 1.12
CA PHE A 109 19.78 10.85 0.20
C PHE A 109 20.24 12.13 0.89
N GLY A 110 20.03 12.26 2.20
CA GLY A 110 20.39 13.46 2.94
C GLY A 110 19.64 14.71 2.48
N MET A 111 20.20 15.87 2.82
CA MET A 111 19.77 17.17 2.33
C MET A 111 20.54 17.56 1.06
N PRO A 112 20.06 18.53 0.23
CA PRO A 112 20.59 18.85 -1.12
C PRO A 112 22.07 19.26 -1.25
N SER A 113 22.84 19.21 -0.17
CA SER A 113 24.28 19.53 -0.12
C SER A 113 25.15 18.38 0.41
N PHE A 114 24.55 17.28 0.84
CA PHE A 114 25.27 16.07 1.23
C PHE A 114 25.46 15.18 0.00
N GLY A 115 26.70 14.83 -0.31
CA GLY A 115 27.01 13.88 -1.38
C GLY A 115 26.30 12.55 -1.08
N SER A 116 25.35 12.17 -1.95
CA SER A 116 24.70 10.87 -1.85
C SER A 116 25.47 9.86 -2.70
N ASP A 117 26.08 8.88 -2.05
CA ASP A 117 26.73 7.79 -2.75
C ASP A 117 25.70 7.00 -3.57
N PRO A 118 26.03 6.59 -4.82
CA PRO A 118 25.14 5.78 -5.63
C PRO A 118 24.65 4.50 -4.94
N ILE A 119 25.45 3.93 -4.03
CA ILE A 119 25.09 2.74 -3.27
C ILE A 119 23.87 2.96 -2.36
N LEU A 120 23.69 4.16 -1.82
CA LEU A 120 22.56 4.49 -0.95
C LEU A 120 21.22 4.46 -1.70
N ARG A 121 21.22 4.63 -3.03
CA ARG A 121 20.03 4.45 -3.87
C ARG A 121 19.55 3.00 -3.86
N LEU A 122 20.50 2.06 -3.90
CA LEU A 122 20.20 0.63 -3.84
C LEU A 122 19.67 0.27 -2.44
N VAL A 123 20.32 0.78 -1.38
CA VAL A 123 19.87 0.60 0.01
C VAL A 123 18.45 1.12 0.19
N TRP A 124 18.15 2.32 -0.33
CA TRP A 124 16.81 2.90 -0.29
C TRP A 124 15.79 1.98 -0.96
N LEU A 125 16.09 1.48 -2.16
CA LEU A 125 15.21 0.56 -2.89
C LEU A 125 14.96 -0.72 -2.09
N VAL A 126 15.99 -1.31 -1.48
CA VAL A 126 15.85 -2.51 -0.64
C VAL A 126 14.96 -2.23 0.58
N LEU A 127 15.17 -1.12 1.28
CA LEU A 127 14.40 -0.77 2.47
C LEU A 127 12.92 -0.48 2.15
N VAL A 128 12.64 0.19 1.02
CA VAL A 128 11.27 0.42 0.55
C VAL A 128 10.57 -0.91 0.27
N ASN A 129 11.23 -1.83 -0.44
CA ASN A 129 10.63 -3.14 -0.74
C ASN A 129 10.45 -3.99 0.51
N TYR A 130 11.39 -3.95 1.45
CA TYR A 130 11.27 -4.62 2.74
C TYR A 130 10.06 -4.10 3.53
N TRP A 131 9.84 -2.79 3.55
CA TRP A 131 8.67 -2.20 4.19
C TRP A 131 7.36 -2.55 3.51
N MET A 132 7.34 -2.57 2.18
CA MET A 132 6.18 -3.05 1.43
C MET A 132 5.84 -4.48 1.83
N ALA A 133 6.82 -5.37 1.98
CA ALA A 133 6.60 -6.74 2.44
C ALA A 133 5.98 -6.81 3.85
N ILE A 134 6.32 -5.86 4.75
CA ILE A 134 5.74 -5.77 6.10
C ILE A 134 4.33 -5.18 6.07
N ILE A 135 4.07 -4.16 5.26
CA ILE A 135 2.79 -3.45 5.26
C ILE A 135 1.71 -4.21 4.49
N LEU A 136 2.10 -5.01 3.50
CA LEU A 136 1.16 -5.70 2.62
C LEU A 136 0.08 -6.55 3.34
N PRO A 137 0.39 -7.38 4.38
CA PRO A 137 -0.62 -8.12 5.11
C PRO A 137 -1.39 -7.27 6.14
N VAL A 138 -0.90 -6.07 6.49
CA VAL A 138 -1.43 -5.25 7.59
C VAL A 138 -2.91 -4.89 7.43
N PRO A 139 -3.41 -4.44 6.26
CA PRO A 139 -4.85 -4.19 6.06
C PRO A 139 -5.72 -5.41 6.37
N ALA A 140 -5.29 -6.60 5.94
CA ALA A 140 -6.02 -7.84 6.22
C ALA A 140 -5.91 -8.22 7.72
N LEU A 141 -4.73 -8.11 8.33
CA LEU A 141 -4.52 -8.39 9.75
C LEU A 141 -5.35 -7.50 10.67
N MET A 142 -5.46 -6.21 10.34
CA MET A 142 -6.25 -5.23 11.08
C MET A 142 -7.72 -5.61 11.17
N GLU A 143 -8.25 -6.31 10.16
CA GLU A 143 -9.65 -6.70 10.08
C GLU A 143 -9.89 -8.12 10.56
N ILE A 144 -8.99 -9.06 10.26
CA ILE A 144 -9.11 -10.46 10.72
C ILE A 144 -8.94 -10.54 12.24
N LYS A 145 -7.95 -9.84 12.81
CA LYS A 145 -7.68 -9.85 14.26
C LYS A 145 -8.33 -8.69 15.02
N GLN A 146 -9.02 -7.78 14.33
CA GLN A 146 -9.65 -6.58 14.93
C GLN A 146 -8.68 -5.75 15.79
N ILE A 147 -7.46 -5.56 15.29
CA ILE A 147 -6.39 -4.83 15.99
C ILE A 147 -6.10 -3.47 15.33
N GLY A 148 -5.51 -2.56 16.10
CA GLY A 148 -5.04 -1.27 15.60
C GLY A 148 -3.81 -1.37 14.70
N VAL A 149 -3.57 -0.32 13.91
CA VAL A 149 -2.50 -0.24 12.89
C VAL A 149 -1.13 -0.61 13.45
N PHE A 150 -0.68 0.03 14.53
CA PHE A 150 0.65 -0.22 15.11
C PHE A 150 0.83 -1.67 15.59
N ARG A 151 -0.23 -2.26 16.15
CA ARG A 151 -0.19 -3.66 16.61
C ARG A 151 -0.15 -4.61 15.43
N ALA A 152 -0.87 -4.32 14.34
CA ALA A 152 -0.84 -5.10 13.11
C ALA A 152 0.53 -5.05 12.43
N ILE A 153 1.15 -3.87 12.33
CA ILE A 153 2.52 -3.72 11.80
C ILE A 153 3.52 -4.53 12.64
N ARG A 154 3.44 -4.41 13.97
CA ARG A 154 4.31 -5.18 14.89
C ARG A 154 4.12 -6.69 14.72
N LEU A 155 2.88 -7.14 14.59
CA LEU A 155 2.57 -8.56 14.40
C LEU A 155 3.16 -9.07 13.08
N SER A 156 2.91 -8.34 11.99
CA SER A 156 3.46 -8.66 10.67
C SER A 156 4.99 -8.70 10.69
N TYR A 157 5.63 -7.71 11.28
CA TYR A 157 7.09 -7.66 11.35
C TYR A 157 7.70 -8.86 12.08
N ARG A 158 7.07 -9.32 13.16
CA ARG A 158 7.60 -10.38 14.03
C ARG A 158 7.32 -11.79 13.52
N HIS A 159 6.11 -12.06 13.04
CA HIS A 159 5.67 -13.44 12.80
C HIS A 159 5.80 -13.85 11.33
N PHE A 160 5.68 -12.89 10.41
CA PHE A 160 5.65 -13.17 8.98
C PHE A 160 7.05 -13.20 8.35
N HIS A 161 8.09 -13.51 9.14
CA HIS A 161 9.48 -13.33 8.72
C HIS A 161 9.82 -14.09 7.44
N ASP A 162 9.41 -15.36 7.39
CA ASP A 162 9.86 -16.30 6.37
C ASP A 162 8.99 -16.29 5.11
N LEU A 163 7.72 -15.90 5.25
CA LEU A 163 6.74 -15.96 4.15
C LEU A 163 6.30 -14.59 3.63
N ARG A 164 6.70 -13.47 4.26
CA ARG A 164 6.41 -12.12 3.75
C ARG A 164 6.94 -11.86 2.35
N TRP A 165 8.07 -12.46 1.99
CA TRP A 165 8.65 -12.30 0.65
C TRP A 165 7.77 -12.95 -0.42
N ASN A 166 7.11 -14.06 -0.13
CA ASN A 166 6.18 -14.69 -1.08
C ASN A 166 4.94 -13.80 -1.32
N LEU A 167 4.38 -13.26 -0.23
CA LEU A 167 3.26 -12.32 -0.32
C LEU A 167 3.68 -11.06 -1.10
N TYR A 168 4.87 -10.53 -0.82
CA TYR A 168 5.44 -9.39 -1.53
C TYR A 168 5.64 -9.67 -3.03
N LEU A 169 6.22 -10.82 -3.40
CA LEU A 169 6.44 -11.20 -4.79
C LEU A 169 5.11 -11.37 -5.56
N MET A 170 4.10 -11.95 -4.90
CA MET A 170 2.75 -12.02 -5.45
C MET A 170 2.19 -10.62 -5.72
N ALA A 171 2.29 -9.70 -4.75
CA ALA A 171 1.83 -8.33 -4.93
C ALA A 171 2.64 -7.55 -5.96
N LEU A 172 3.94 -7.79 -6.08
CA LEU A 172 4.80 -7.22 -7.10
C LEU A 172 4.31 -7.64 -8.49
N LEU A 173 4.07 -8.93 -8.71
CA LEU A 173 3.57 -9.46 -9.98
C LEU A 173 2.19 -8.88 -10.31
N ILE A 174 1.28 -8.83 -9.33
CA ILE A 174 -0.03 -8.19 -9.50
C ILE A 174 0.14 -6.69 -9.81
N GLY A 175 1.09 -6.00 -9.18
CA GLY A 175 1.41 -4.59 -9.41
C GLY A 175 1.95 -4.33 -10.82
N ILE A 176 2.79 -5.22 -11.36
CA ILE A 176 3.25 -5.17 -12.75
C ILE A 176 2.06 -5.33 -13.71
N LEU A 177 1.20 -6.32 -13.47
CA LEU A 177 -0.03 -6.50 -14.25
C LEU A 177 -0.96 -5.28 -14.15
N ALA A 178 -1.09 -4.70 -12.96
CA ALA A 178 -1.88 -3.49 -12.73
C ALA A 178 -1.30 -2.29 -13.49
N SER A 179 0.03 -2.16 -13.55
CA SER A 179 0.71 -1.08 -14.29
C SER A 179 0.48 -1.20 -15.79
N ILE A 180 0.58 -2.42 -16.33
CA ILE A 180 0.24 -2.72 -17.74
C ILE A 180 -1.23 -2.41 -18.02
N ALA A 181 -2.15 -2.86 -17.15
CA ALA A 181 -3.57 -2.57 -17.30
C ALA A 181 -3.90 -1.08 -17.19
N THR A 182 -3.14 -0.34 -16.39
CA THR A 182 -3.27 1.12 -16.28
C THR A 182 -2.87 1.79 -17.59
N ALA A 183 -1.78 1.34 -18.23
CA ALA A 183 -1.34 1.84 -19.52
C ALA A 183 -2.32 1.50 -20.66
N LEU A 184 -3.01 0.36 -20.58
CA LEU A 184 -3.93 -0.16 -21.61
C LEU A 184 -5.41 0.23 -21.40
N LEU A 185 -5.71 1.43 -20.89
CA LEU A 185 -7.07 2.01 -20.73
C LEU A 185 -7.86 1.63 -19.45
N LEU A 186 -7.20 1.25 -18.34
CA LEU A 186 -7.80 1.03 -17.01
C LEU A 186 -8.83 -0.11 -16.89
N VAL A 187 -9.39 -0.65 -17.98
CA VAL A 187 -10.44 -1.69 -17.93
C VAL A 187 -9.94 -2.94 -17.21
N GLY A 188 -8.68 -3.33 -17.44
CA GLY A 188 -8.08 -4.48 -16.74
C GLY A 188 -8.01 -4.32 -15.21
N LEU A 189 -7.94 -3.08 -14.69
CA LEU A 189 -7.89 -2.83 -13.26
C LEU A 189 -9.18 -3.26 -12.54
N LEU A 190 -10.33 -3.26 -13.22
CA LEU A 190 -11.61 -3.70 -12.65
C LEU A 190 -11.57 -5.15 -12.17
N TYR A 191 -10.69 -5.97 -12.73
CA TYR A 191 -10.47 -7.35 -12.31
C TYR A 191 -9.26 -7.50 -11.40
N ILE A 192 -8.18 -6.75 -11.67
CA ILE A 192 -6.93 -6.84 -10.91
C ILE A 192 -7.08 -6.30 -9.48
N VAL A 193 -7.85 -5.21 -9.28
CA VAL A 193 -8.02 -4.62 -7.94
C VAL A 193 -8.77 -5.58 -6.99
N PRO A 194 -9.92 -6.17 -7.35
CA PRO A 194 -10.54 -7.22 -6.55
C PRO A 194 -9.63 -8.43 -6.36
N PHE A 195 -8.91 -8.85 -7.41
CA PHE A 195 -7.96 -9.96 -7.30
C PHE A 195 -6.92 -9.70 -6.21
N PHE A 196 -6.34 -8.51 -6.21
CA PHE A 196 -5.37 -8.10 -5.22
C PHE A 196 -5.93 -8.19 -3.79
N TRP A 197 -7.14 -7.66 -3.56
CA TRP A 197 -7.77 -7.72 -2.24
C TRP A 197 -7.97 -9.14 -1.72
N PHE A 198 -8.56 -10.00 -2.54
CA PHE A 198 -8.84 -11.37 -2.14
C PHE A 198 -7.55 -12.19 -2.02
N ALA A 199 -6.59 -12.01 -2.93
CA ALA A 199 -5.30 -12.69 -2.87
C ALA A 199 -4.54 -12.34 -1.58
N VAL A 200 -4.44 -11.05 -1.24
CA VAL A 200 -3.78 -10.61 0.00
C VAL A 200 -4.54 -11.11 1.23
N ARG A 201 -5.88 -11.04 1.25
CA ARG A 201 -6.69 -11.56 2.36
C ARG A 201 -6.44 -13.05 2.56
N ASP A 202 -6.60 -13.85 1.52
CA ASP A 202 -6.58 -15.31 1.61
C ASP A 202 -5.17 -15.81 1.93
N TYR A 203 -4.14 -15.18 1.35
CA TYR A 203 -2.77 -15.49 1.70
C TYR A 203 -2.49 -15.12 3.16
N THR A 204 -2.97 -13.96 3.65
CA THR A 204 -2.83 -13.58 5.07
C THR A 204 -3.59 -14.53 6.00
N ARG A 205 -4.79 -15.00 5.62
CA ARG A 205 -5.53 -16.00 6.39
C ARG A 205 -4.78 -17.31 6.46
N LYS A 206 -4.34 -17.85 5.32
CA LYS A 206 -3.51 -19.05 5.27
C LYS A 206 -2.25 -18.90 6.12
N LEU A 207 -1.61 -17.74 6.08
CA LEU A 207 -0.45 -17.47 6.92
C LEU A 207 -0.81 -17.50 8.40
N ILE A 208 -1.92 -16.91 8.82
CA ILE A 208 -2.39 -17.04 10.21
C ILE A 208 -2.70 -18.50 10.57
N ASP A 209 -3.22 -19.29 9.64
CA ASP A 209 -3.59 -20.68 9.87
C ASP A 209 -2.36 -21.60 9.92
N PHE A 210 -1.32 -21.31 9.12
CA PHE A 210 -0.05 -22.06 9.07
C PHE A 210 0.98 -21.57 10.10
N GLU A 211 0.99 -20.27 10.43
CA GLU A 211 1.69 -19.70 11.57
C GLU A 211 0.84 -19.95 12.81
N LEU A 212 0.99 -21.15 13.39
CA LEU A 212 0.77 -21.42 14.80
C LEU A 212 1.28 -20.21 15.61
N LEU A 213 0.40 -19.28 16.00
CA LEU A 213 0.68 -18.05 16.76
C LEU A 213 1.36 -18.32 18.13
N GLU A 214 1.70 -19.57 18.40
CA GLU A 214 2.32 -20.11 19.61
C GLU A 214 3.77 -20.57 19.40
N TYR A 215 4.31 -20.62 18.16
CA TYR A 215 5.63 -21.21 17.93
C TYR A 215 6.81 -20.32 18.41
N HIS A 216 6.59 -19.03 18.67
CA HIS A 216 7.61 -18.10 19.18
C HIS A 216 7.06 -17.21 20.32
N ARG A 217 6.67 -17.84 21.44
CA ARG A 217 6.56 -17.12 22.73
C ARG A 217 7.94 -16.87 23.31
#